data_AF-A0A191ZYX8-F1
#
_entry.id   AF-A0A191ZYX8-F1
#
_cell.length_a   1.000
_cell.length_b   1.000
_cell.length_c   1.000
_cell.angle_alpha   90.00
_cell.angle_beta   90.00
_cell.angle_gamma   90.00
#
_symmetry.space_group_name_H-M   'P 1'
#
loop_
_entity.id
_entity.type
_entity.pdbx_description
1 polymer ?
#
loop_
_entity_poly.entity_id
_entity_poly.type
_entity_poly.pdbx_seq_one_letter_code
_entity_poly.pdbx_strand_id
1 'polypeptide(L)'
;MDTIKEMDLLDGDNPRIDVRRRVLLRAPGLMALGSLAAMSLGQSMPAWAQTQSGSVKDDIAILNVALGLEYQAIAAYQVGAESGLLQKPVLATAVKFQGHHKAHAQVLAGTVSKLGGTPIMEKTVAEYNFPVSQLKTQADVLRFAAGLEKGATSAYLGVMPNFYTRDLTKAAASIMGDEAMHWAVLLSALGEDPVPGAFVV
;
A
#
# COMPACT_ATOMS: atom_id res chain seq x y z
N MET A 1 66.24 -7.08 -1.16
CA MET A 1 65.25 -5.97 -1.18
C MET A 1 64.64 -5.94 -2.58
N ASP A 2 63.96 -6.98 -3.04
CA ASP A 2 62.70 -7.60 -2.56
C ASP A 2 61.51 -6.65 -2.62
N THR A 3 60.76 -6.71 -3.73
CA THR A 3 59.37 -7.22 -3.71
C THR A 3 58.88 -7.43 -5.14
N ILE A 4 59.03 -8.66 -5.64
CA ILE A 4 58.21 -9.23 -6.72
C ILE A 4 57.37 -10.33 -6.05
N LYS A 5 56.06 -10.11 -5.94
CA LYS A 5 54.97 -11.11 -5.91
C LYS A 5 53.76 -10.53 -5.18
N GLU A 6 52.71 -10.25 -5.94
CA GLU A 6 51.29 -10.60 -5.69
C GLU A 6 50.39 -9.70 -6.56
N MET A 7 50.54 -9.86 -7.87
CA MET A 7 49.54 -9.51 -8.88
C MET A 7 49.32 -10.79 -9.67
N ASP A 8 48.40 -11.64 -9.22
CA ASP A 8 47.69 -12.69 -9.98
C ASP A 8 47.17 -13.75 -9.02
N LEU A 9 46.12 -13.43 -8.27
CA LEU A 9 45.23 -14.45 -7.75
C LEU A 9 43.83 -13.86 -7.73
N LEU A 10 42.87 -14.67 -8.17
CA LEU A 10 41.43 -14.41 -8.28
C LEU A 10 40.94 -13.97 -9.67
N ASP A 11 41.52 -14.54 -10.73
CA ASP A 11 40.73 -14.97 -11.88
C ASP A 11 40.12 -16.34 -11.51
N GLY A 12 38.94 -16.29 -10.90
CA GLY A 12 38.19 -17.44 -10.43
C GLY A 12 36.82 -17.44 -11.07
N ASP A 13 36.67 -18.30 -12.07
CA ASP A 13 35.47 -18.58 -12.84
C ASP A 13 34.36 -19.12 -11.92
N ASN A 14 33.75 -18.21 -11.15
CA ASN A 14 32.62 -18.54 -10.30
C ASN A 14 31.37 -18.41 -11.17
N PRO A 15 30.63 -19.49 -11.48
CA PRO A 15 29.36 -19.35 -12.16
C PRO A 15 28.51 -18.51 -11.22
N ARG A 16 28.35 -17.22 -11.55
CA ARG A 16 27.32 -16.37 -10.97
C ARG A 16 26.01 -17.06 -11.35
N ILE A 17 25.58 -18.00 -10.53
CA ILE A 17 24.23 -18.50 -10.53
C ILE A 17 23.43 -17.24 -10.31
N ASP A 18 22.84 -16.77 -11.40
CA ASP A 18 22.12 -15.52 -11.48
C ASP A 18 20.83 -15.73 -10.67
N VAL A 19 20.95 -15.58 -9.34
CA VAL A 19 19.85 -15.74 -8.37
C VAL A 19 18.71 -14.80 -8.74
N ARG A 20 19.04 -13.65 -9.36
CA ARG A 20 18.09 -12.69 -9.93
C ARG A 20 17.27 -13.31 -11.07
N ARG A 21 17.87 -14.07 -11.98
CA ARG A 21 17.14 -14.79 -13.05
C ARG A 21 16.29 -15.93 -12.53
N ARG A 22 16.71 -16.64 -11.46
CA ARG A 22 15.92 -17.75 -10.89
C ARG A 22 14.70 -17.30 -10.08
N VAL A 23 14.74 -16.14 -9.43
CA VAL A 23 13.60 -15.61 -8.66
C VAL A 23 12.52 -15.04 -9.59
N LEU A 24 12.91 -14.39 -10.70
CA LEU A 24 11.96 -13.83 -11.67
C LEU A 24 11.18 -14.90 -12.47
N LEU A 25 11.69 -16.12 -12.59
CA LEU A 25 11.07 -17.17 -13.40
C LEU A 25 10.12 -18.11 -12.64
N ARG A 26 9.94 -17.94 -11.31
CA ARG A 26 9.07 -18.81 -10.49
C ARG A 26 7.79 -18.17 -9.96
N ALA A 27 7.55 -16.88 -10.20
CA ALA A 27 6.43 -16.17 -9.58
C ALA A 27 5.66 -15.17 -10.49
N PRO A 28 5.40 -15.46 -11.78
CA PRO A 28 4.68 -14.49 -12.64
C PRO A 28 3.25 -14.19 -12.14
N GLY A 29 2.59 -15.12 -11.45
CA GLY A 29 1.25 -14.89 -10.88
C GLY A 29 1.23 -14.13 -9.55
N LEU A 30 2.28 -14.22 -8.74
CA LEU A 30 2.29 -13.72 -7.36
C LEU A 30 2.69 -12.25 -7.24
N MET A 31 3.65 -11.76 -8.05
CA MET A 31 3.95 -10.33 -8.13
C MET A 31 2.82 -9.53 -8.81
N ALA A 32 2.02 -10.20 -9.64
CA ALA A 32 0.90 -9.58 -10.34
C ALA A 32 -0.20 -9.11 -9.37
N LEU A 33 -0.52 -9.87 -8.30
CA LEU A 33 -1.59 -9.50 -7.35
C LEU A 33 -1.33 -8.18 -6.63
N GLY A 34 -0.11 -7.99 -6.09
CA GLY A 34 0.26 -6.74 -5.43
C GLY A 34 0.33 -5.56 -6.41
N SER A 35 0.84 -5.80 -7.63
CA SER A 35 0.90 -4.77 -8.67
C SER A 35 -0.50 -4.36 -9.14
N LEU A 36 -1.41 -5.32 -9.32
CA LEU A 36 -2.81 -5.06 -9.70
C LEU A 36 -3.56 -4.27 -8.61
N ALA A 37 -3.32 -4.58 -7.34
CA ALA A 37 -3.88 -3.85 -6.20
C ALA A 37 -3.35 -2.41 -6.11
N ALA A 38 -2.04 -2.21 -6.27
CA ALA A 38 -1.45 -0.87 -6.30
C ALA A 38 -1.98 -0.05 -7.50
N MET A 39 -2.12 -0.69 -8.67
CA MET A 39 -2.70 -0.06 -9.87
C MET A 39 -4.17 0.30 -9.67
N SER A 40 -4.98 -0.56 -9.05
CA SER A 40 -6.40 -0.28 -8.84
C SER A 40 -6.62 0.91 -7.90
N LEU A 41 -5.78 1.07 -6.86
CA LEU A 41 -5.78 2.26 -6.00
C LEU A 41 -5.25 3.50 -6.72
N GLY A 42 -4.14 3.36 -7.46
CA GLY A 42 -3.58 4.46 -8.24
C GLY A 42 -4.56 5.00 -9.30
N GLN A 43 -5.35 4.14 -9.94
CA GLN A 43 -6.40 4.53 -10.88
C GLN A 43 -7.67 5.07 -10.22
N SER A 44 -7.93 4.75 -8.95
CA SER A 44 -9.09 5.28 -8.23
C SER A 44 -8.87 6.69 -7.69
N MET A 45 -7.62 7.19 -7.70
CA MET A 45 -7.33 8.62 -7.53
C MET A 45 -7.65 9.37 -8.83
N PRO A 46 -8.67 10.24 -8.88
CA PRO A 46 -8.97 10.99 -10.08
C PRO A 46 -7.89 12.04 -10.33
N ALA A 47 -7.59 12.31 -11.60
CA ALA A 47 -6.51 13.23 -11.99
C ALA A 47 -6.64 14.64 -11.39
N TRP A 48 -7.88 15.11 -11.15
CA TRP A 48 -8.12 16.40 -10.52
C TRP A 48 -7.67 16.44 -9.04
N ALA A 49 -7.68 15.32 -8.32
CA ALA A 49 -7.21 15.26 -6.93
C ALA A 49 -5.68 15.43 -6.84
N GLN A 50 -4.98 15.28 -7.97
CA GLN A 50 -3.55 15.51 -8.11
C GLN A 50 -3.20 16.96 -8.52
N THR A 51 -4.21 17.83 -8.63
CA THR A 51 -4.01 19.27 -8.89
C THR A 51 -4.10 20.05 -7.60
N GLN A 52 -3.39 21.18 -7.52
CA GLN A 52 -3.38 22.03 -6.33
C GLN A 52 -4.79 22.56 -6.04
N SER A 53 -5.28 22.30 -4.82
CA SER A 53 -6.53 22.83 -4.29
C SER A 53 -6.49 24.34 -4.24
N GLY A 54 -7.51 24.99 -4.78
CA GLY A 54 -7.68 26.44 -4.72
C GLY A 54 -8.61 26.90 -3.59
N SER A 55 -9.27 25.96 -2.89
CA SER A 55 -10.34 26.27 -1.97
C SER A 55 -10.63 25.14 -0.97
N VAL A 56 -11.35 25.46 0.09
CA VAL A 56 -11.87 24.45 1.04
C VAL A 56 -12.78 23.42 0.33
N LYS A 57 -13.50 23.82 -0.72
CA LYS A 57 -14.34 22.90 -1.51
C LYS A 57 -13.49 21.85 -2.23
N ASP A 58 -12.35 22.23 -2.75
CA ASP A 58 -11.43 21.31 -3.43
C ASP A 58 -10.74 20.39 -2.41
N ASP A 59 -10.39 20.91 -1.22
CA ASP A 59 -9.91 20.09 -0.10
C ASP A 59 -10.93 19.01 0.31
N ILE A 60 -12.21 19.37 0.41
CA ILE A 60 -13.30 18.42 0.69
C ILE A 60 -13.36 17.32 -0.37
N ALA A 61 -13.16 17.67 -1.64
CA ALA A 61 -13.16 16.69 -2.72
C ALA A 61 -11.99 15.71 -2.57
N ILE A 62 -10.78 16.20 -2.27
CA ILE A 62 -9.61 15.36 -2.01
C ILE A 62 -9.84 14.45 -0.79
N LEU A 63 -10.38 14.99 0.31
CA LEU A 63 -10.69 14.22 1.51
C LEU A 63 -11.72 13.10 1.24
N ASN A 64 -12.72 13.35 0.40
CA ASN A 64 -13.69 12.33 0.03
C ASN A 64 -13.10 11.24 -0.86
N VAL A 65 -12.10 11.55 -1.69
CA VAL A 65 -11.35 10.52 -2.41
C VAL A 65 -10.59 9.65 -1.41
N ALA A 66 -9.84 10.26 -0.48
CA ALA A 66 -9.11 9.52 0.56
C ALA A 66 -10.06 8.63 1.39
N LEU A 67 -11.22 9.15 1.80
CA LEU A 67 -12.24 8.40 2.53
C LEU A 67 -12.69 7.14 1.77
N GLY A 68 -12.81 7.24 0.44
CA GLY A 68 -13.19 6.11 -0.41
C GLY A 68 -12.13 5.02 -0.46
N LEU A 69 -10.85 5.41 -0.44
CA LEU A 69 -9.72 4.49 -0.36
C LEU A 69 -9.68 3.78 1.01
N GLU A 70 -9.94 4.49 2.11
CA GLU A 70 -10.02 3.84 3.43
C GLU A 70 -11.15 2.79 3.48
N TYR A 71 -12.32 3.10 2.92
CA TYR A 71 -13.41 2.12 2.81
C TYR A 71 -13.04 0.92 1.94
N GLN A 72 -12.28 1.14 0.85
CA GLN A 72 -11.75 0.05 0.04
C GLN A 72 -10.78 -0.84 0.84
N ALA A 73 -9.88 -0.25 1.61
CA ALA A 73 -8.94 -0.99 2.46
C ALA A 73 -9.71 -1.79 3.53
N ILE A 74 -10.67 -1.19 4.22
CA ILE A 74 -11.53 -1.87 5.21
C ILE A 74 -12.20 -3.10 4.61
N ALA A 75 -12.78 -2.96 3.41
CA ALA A 75 -13.43 -4.05 2.68
C ALA A 75 -12.44 -5.14 2.27
N ALA A 76 -11.25 -4.77 1.77
CA ALA A 76 -10.21 -5.71 1.39
C ALA A 76 -9.69 -6.53 2.59
N TYR A 77 -9.47 -5.88 3.74
CA TYR A 77 -9.10 -6.58 4.97
C TYR A 77 -10.20 -7.49 5.48
N GLN A 78 -11.48 -7.10 5.36
CA GLN A 78 -12.61 -7.97 5.72
C GLN A 78 -12.57 -9.26 4.90
N VAL A 79 -12.44 -9.11 3.57
CA VAL A 79 -12.33 -10.23 2.64
C VAL A 79 -11.15 -11.15 2.97
N GLY A 80 -9.98 -10.56 3.25
CA GLY A 80 -8.80 -11.33 3.65
C GLY A 80 -9.00 -12.08 4.97
N ALA A 81 -9.56 -11.43 5.99
CA ALA A 81 -9.80 -12.00 7.31
C ALA A 81 -10.83 -13.15 7.29
N GLU A 82 -11.88 -13.03 6.47
CA GLU A 82 -12.94 -14.03 6.35
C GLU A 82 -12.63 -15.16 5.36
N SER A 83 -11.55 -15.05 4.59
CA SER A 83 -11.17 -16.05 3.58
C SER A 83 -10.85 -17.45 4.15
N GLY A 84 -10.54 -17.55 5.45
CA GLY A 84 -10.04 -18.76 6.08
C GLY A 84 -8.59 -19.13 5.69
N LEU A 85 -7.91 -18.28 4.91
CA LEU A 85 -6.54 -18.53 4.43
C LEU A 85 -5.45 -18.07 5.41
N LEU A 86 -5.76 -17.15 6.32
CA LEU A 86 -4.79 -16.54 7.23
C LEU A 86 -4.58 -17.39 8.48
N GLN A 87 -3.33 -17.66 8.83
CA GLN A 87 -2.95 -18.22 10.13
C GLN A 87 -3.25 -17.23 11.25
N LYS A 88 -3.55 -17.73 12.46
CA LYS A 88 -4.01 -16.91 13.60
C LYS A 88 -3.18 -15.64 13.86
N PRO A 89 -1.83 -15.67 13.89
CA PRO A 89 -1.05 -14.46 14.13
C PRO A 89 -1.22 -13.42 13.00
N VAL A 90 -1.27 -13.89 11.76
CA VAL A 90 -1.44 -13.02 10.58
C VAL A 90 -2.86 -12.46 10.51
N LEU A 91 -3.87 -13.26 10.85
CA LEU A 91 -5.25 -12.80 10.99
C LEU A 91 -5.38 -11.70 12.05
N ALA A 92 -4.71 -11.85 13.19
CA ALA A 92 -4.73 -10.82 14.24
C ALA A 92 -4.12 -9.49 13.74
N THR A 93 -3.03 -9.55 12.97
CA THR A 93 -2.44 -8.37 12.31
C THR A 93 -3.42 -7.75 11.30
N ALA A 94 -4.05 -8.56 10.45
CA ALA A 94 -5.03 -8.08 9.47
C ALA A 94 -6.23 -7.38 10.12
N VAL A 95 -6.76 -7.94 11.22
CA VAL A 95 -7.85 -7.31 11.99
C VAL A 95 -7.40 -6.00 12.65
N LYS A 96 -6.16 -5.93 13.13
CA LYS A 96 -5.60 -4.68 13.67
C LYS A 96 -5.54 -3.59 12.60
N PHE A 97 -5.00 -3.89 11.42
CA PHE A 97 -4.89 -2.94 10.32
C PHE A 97 -6.26 -2.49 9.82
N GLN A 98 -7.23 -3.40 9.73
CA GLN A 98 -8.62 -3.01 9.48
C GLN A 98 -9.14 -1.99 10.50
N GLY A 99 -8.79 -2.15 11.78
CA GLY A 99 -9.11 -1.19 12.83
C GLY A 99 -8.48 0.18 12.62
N HIS A 100 -7.24 0.23 12.14
CA HIS A 100 -6.57 1.49 11.80
C HIS A 100 -7.29 2.22 10.65
N HIS A 101 -7.60 1.53 9.54
CA HIS A 101 -8.35 2.14 8.44
C HIS A 101 -9.74 2.64 8.88
N LYS A 102 -10.44 1.92 9.78
CA LYS A 102 -11.70 2.41 10.37
C LYS A 102 -11.51 3.73 11.12
N ALA A 103 -10.41 3.86 11.87
CA ALA A 103 -10.08 5.11 12.55
C ALA A 103 -9.73 6.22 11.55
N HIS A 104 -8.97 5.93 10.48
CA HIS A 104 -8.67 6.87 9.40
C HIS A 104 -9.96 7.38 8.73
N ALA A 105 -10.83 6.45 8.31
CA ALA A 105 -12.12 6.78 7.70
C ALA A 105 -12.99 7.66 8.60
N GLN A 106 -13.05 7.36 9.90
CA GLN A 106 -13.80 8.17 10.86
C GLN A 106 -13.27 9.61 10.95
N VAL A 107 -11.95 9.78 10.99
CA VAL A 107 -11.31 11.10 11.03
C VAL A 107 -11.57 11.87 9.73
N LEU A 108 -11.46 11.22 8.57
CA LEU A 108 -11.70 11.84 7.27
C LEU A 108 -13.16 12.26 7.12
N ALA A 109 -14.12 11.38 7.40
CA ALA A 109 -15.55 11.68 7.36
C ALA A 109 -15.94 12.80 8.33
N GLY A 110 -15.37 12.79 9.53
CA GLY A 110 -15.55 13.87 10.50
C GLY A 110 -15.00 15.20 10.00
N THR A 111 -13.86 15.18 9.31
CA THR A 111 -13.23 16.39 8.75
C THR A 111 -14.02 16.95 7.58
N VAL A 112 -14.49 16.10 6.65
CA VAL A 112 -15.38 16.51 5.56
C VAL A 112 -16.63 17.21 6.11
N SER A 113 -17.29 16.61 7.11
CA SER A 113 -18.46 17.20 7.76
C SER A 113 -18.16 18.56 8.39
N LYS A 114 -17.03 18.68 9.11
CA LYS A 114 -16.61 19.93 9.77
C LYS A 114 -16.33 21.07 8.79
N LEU A 115 -15.86 20.75 7.59
CA LEU A 115 -15.62 21.72 6.52
C LEU A 115 -16.90 22.08 5.74
N GLY A 116 -18.05 21.51 6.12
CA GLY A 116 -19.35 21.76 5.47
C GLY A 116 -19.61 20.90 4.24
N GLY A 117 -18.82 19.85 4.03
CA GLY A 117 -19.03 18.85 2.98
C GLY A 117 -19.88 17.68 3.44
N THR A 118 -20.28 16.85 2.48
CA THR A 118 -20.95 15.56 2.74
C THR A 118 -19.93 14.43 2.58
N PRO A 119 -19.68 13.63 3.63
CA PRO A 119 -18.84 12.43 3.51
C PRO A 119 -19.45 11.46 2.51
N ILE A 120 -18.62 10.84 1.67
CA ILE A 120 -19.08 9.76 0.82
C ILE A 120 -19.45 8.53 1.65
N MET A 121 -20.34 7.70 1.10
CA MET A 121 -20.77 6.46 1.73
C MET A 121 -19.87 5.29 1.32
N GLU A 122 -19.79 4.31 2.22
CA GLU A 122 -19.17 3.02 1.94
C GLU A 122 -19.86 2.33 0.76
N LYS A 123 -19.05 1.68 -0.09
CA LYS A 123 -19.56 0.75 -1.11
C LYS A 123 -19.66 -0.65 -0.50
N THR A 124 -20.49 -1.49 -1.09
CA THR A 124 -20.49 -2.93 -0.80
C THR A 124 -19.19 -3.58 -1.30
N VAL A 125 -18.79 -4.69 -0.66
CA VAL A 125 -17.60 -5.47 -1.06
C VAL A 125 -17.64 -5.86 -2.55
N ALA A 126 -18.84 -6.18 -3.07
CA ALA A 126 -19.03 -6.60 -4.46
C ALA A 126 -18.69 -5.48 -5.47
N GLU A 127 -18.86 -4.22 -5.10
CA GLU A 127 -18.60 -3.07 -5.99
C GLU A 127 -17.10 -2.81 -6.21
N TYR A 128 -16.23 -3.32 -5.33
CA TYR A 128 -14.78 -3.14 -5.46
C TYR A 128 -14.12 -4.11 -6.45
N ASN A 129 -14.82 -5.16 -6.88
CA ASN A 129 -14.32 -6.15 -7.84
C ASN A 129 -12.95 -6.75 -7.46
N PHE A 130 -12.72 -7.03 -6.18
CA PHE A 130 -11.47 -7.64 -5.72
C PHE A 130 -11.22 -8.98 -6.41
N PRO A 131 -9.95 -9.36 -6.67
CA PRO A 131 -9.60 -10.62 -7.33
C PRO A 131 -9.70 -11.82 -6.38
N VAL A 132 -10.81 -11.96 -5.64
CA VAL A 132 -11.04 -13.02 -4.63
C VAL A 132 -10.84 -14.42 -5.19
N SER A 133 -11.20 -14.65 -6.45
CA SER A 133 -11.00 -15.93 -7.13
C SER A 133 -9.52 -16.30 -7.32
N GLN A 134 -8.60 -15.35 -7.20
CA GLN A 134 -7.16 -15.54 -7.31
C GLN A 134 -6.45 -15.67 -5.95
N LEU A 135 -7.12 -15.34 -4.84
CA LEU A 135 -6.57 -15.49 -3.49
C LEU A 135 -6.71 -16.96 -3.05
N LYS A 136 -5.61 -17.72 -3.07
CA LYS A 136 -5.61 -19.17 -2.76
C LYS A 136 -4.80 -19.52 -1.52
N THR A 137 -3.90 -18.64 -1.11
CA THR A 137 -2.98 -18.85 0.00
C THR A 137 -2.90 -17.60 0.87
N GLN A 138 -2.39 -17.75 2.10
CA GLN A 138 -2.04 -16.61 2.95
C GLN A 138 -1.13 -15.61 2.23
N ALA A 139 -0.17 -16.10 1.44
CA ALA A 139 0.76 -15.25 0.71
C ALA A 139 0.05 -14.41 -0.38
N ASP A 140 -0.99 -14.96 -1.02
CA ASP A 140 -1.79 -14.20 -1.99
C ASP A 140 -2.55 -13.06 -1.31
N VAL A 141 -3.18 -13.35 -0.16
CA VAL A 141 -3.90 -12.34 0.63
C VAL A 141 -2.94 -11.24 1.11
N LEU A 142 -1.78 -11.63 1.63
CA LEU A 142 -0.77 -10.69 2.11
C LEU A 142 -0.18 -9.83 0.99
N ARG A 143 0.08 -10.40 -0.20
CA ARG A 143 0.57 -9.62 -1.35
C ARG A 143 -0.49 -8.69 -1.91
N PHE A 144 -1.75 -9.12 -1.94
CA PHE A 144 -2.86 -8.27 -2.30
C PHE A 144 -2.97 -7.07 -1.34
N ALA A 145 -2.97 -7.32 -0.03
CA ALA A 145 -2.97 -6.27 0.98
C ALA A 145 -1.74 -5.34 0.87
N ALA A 146 -0.52 -5.90 0.75
CA ALA A 146 0.70 -5.11 0.62
C ALA A 146 0.70 -4.20 -0.61
N GLY A 147 0.10 -4.66 -1.72
CA GLY A 147 -0.12 -3.83 -2.90
C GLY A 147 -1.08 -2.68 -2.63
N LEU A 148 -2.13 -2.91 -1.83
CA LEU A 148 -3.03 -1.83 -1.40
C LEU A 148 -2.30 -0.81 -0.53
N GLU A 149 -1.55 -1.24 0.49
CA GLU A 149 -0.83 -0.30 1.38
C GLU A 149 0.20 0.54 0.65
N LYS A 150 0.94 -0.09 -0.28
CA LYS A 150 1.87 0.64 -1.14
C LYS A 150 1.12 1.68 -1.98
N GLY A 151 0.01 1.30 -2.61
CA GLY A 151 -0.81 2.21 -3.40
C GLY A 151 -1.38 3.38 -2.58
N ALA A 152 -1.84 3.11 -1.35
CA ALA A 152 -2.34 4.12 -0.42
C ALA A 152 -1.22 5.09 0.01
N THR A 153 -0.04 4.56 0.34
CA THR A 153 1.15 5.36 0.68
C THR A 153 1.49 6.34 -0.45
N SER A 154 1.56 5.85 -1.70
CA SER A 154 1.85 6.70 -2.87
C SER A 154 0.72 7.70 -3.15
N ALA A 155 -0.55 7.31 -2.96
CA ALA A 155 -1.70 8.19 -3.15
C ALA A 155 -1.68 9.37 -2.17
N TYR A 156 -1.46 9.11 -0.88
CA TYR A 156 -1.32 10.17 0.12
C TYR A 156 -0.13 11.06 -0.17
N LEU A 157 1.04 10.49 -0.51
CA LEU A 157 2.22 11.27 -0.87
C LEU A 157 1.95 12.25 -2.03
N GLY A 158 1.23 11.79 -3.06
CA GLY A 158 0.88 12.60 -4.23
C GLY A 158 -0.06 13.77 -3.93
N VAL A 159 -1.03 13.59 -3.02
CA VAL A 159 -2.04 14.64 -2.71
C VAL A 159 -1.64 15.59 -1.60
N MET A 160 -0.71 15.22 -0.72
CA MET A 160 -0.28 16.07 0.39
C MET A 160 0.10 17.51 -0.01
N PRO A 161 0.84 17.75 -1.12
CA PRO A 161 1.18 19.09 -1.56
C PRO A 161 -0.03 19.91 -2.02
N ASN A 162 -1.11 19.23 -2.41
CA ASN A 162 -2.25 19.84 -3.08
C ASN A 162 -3.23 20.50 -2.11
N PHE A 163 -3.22 20.17 -0.81
CA PHE A 163 -4.16 20.77 0.13
C PHE A 163 -3.96 22.29 0.26
N TYR A 164 -5.06 23.02 0.14
CA TYR A 164 -5.15 24.46 0.43
C TYR A 164 -5.00 24.68 1.95
N THR A 165 -5.72 23.89 2.74
CA THR A 165 -5.66 23.92 4.21
C THR A 165 -4.44 23.14 4.71
N ARG A 166 -3.41 23.86 5.18
CA ARG A 166 -2.11 23.25 5.56
C ARG A 166 -2.16 22.24 6.70
N ASP A 167 -3.12 22.34 7.61
CA ASP A 167 -3.27 21.35 8.68
C ASP A 167 -3.78 19.99 8.16
N LEU A 168 -4.49 19.96 7.03
CA LEU A 168 -4.86 18.71 6.36
C LEU A 168 -3.63 17.97 5.83
N THR A 169 -2.58 18.68 5.41
CA THR A 169 -1.32 18.04 5.01
C THR A 169 -0.69 17.26 6.16
N LYS A 170 -0.75 17.76 7.40
CA LYS A 170 -0.19 17.04 8.56
C LYS A 170 -0.97 15.77 8.87
N ALA A 171 -2.31 15.84 8.81
CA ALA A 171 -3.17 14.68 9.00
C ALA A 171 -2.93 13.62 7.91
N ALA A 172 -2.86 14.03 6.65
CA ALA A 172 -2.55 13.16 5.52
C ALA A 172 -1.15 12.51 5.66
N ALA A 173 -0.14 13.27 6.10
CA ALA A 173 1.20 12.74 6.36
C ALA A 173 1.21 11.69 7.49
N SER A 174 0.41 11.90 8.54
CA SER A 174 0.27 10.94 9.63
C SER A 174 -0.34 9.62 9.16
N ILE A 175 -1.36 9.67 8.31
CA ILE A 175 -1.98 8.46 7.73
C ILE A 175 -0.99 7.77 6.79
N MET A 176 -0.36 8.52 5.89
CA MET A 176 0.67 7.99 4.98
C MET A 176 1.79 7.22 5.71
N GLY A 177 2.23 7.73 6.86
CA GLY A 177 3.21 7.04 7.70
C GLY A 177 2.70 5.71 8.24
N ASP A 178 1.42 5.60 8.62
CA ASP A 178 0.81 4.36 9.06
C ASP A 178 0.67 3.35 7.92
N GLU A 179 0.23 3.79 6.74
CA GLU A 179 0.11 2.91 5.56
C GLU A 179 1.48 2.33 5.14
N ALA A 180 2.53 3.14 5.22
CA ALA A 180 3.89 2.67 4.98
C ALA A 180 4.34 1.62 6.02
N MET A 181 3.94 1.77 7.29
CA MET A 181 4.20 0.78 8.32
C MET A 181 3.40 -0.51 8.09
N HIS A 182 2.14 -0.44 7.67
CA HIS A 182 1.36 -1.63 7.32
C HIS A 182 2.04 -2.38 6.19
N TRP A 183 2.44 -1.67 5.13
CA TRP A 183 3.17 -2.25 4.01
C TRP A 183 4.43 -2.99 4.47
N ALA A 184 5.28 -2.35 5.27
CA ALA A 184 6.50 -2.94 5.80
C ALA A 184 6.22 -4.21 6.64
N VAL A 185 5.20 -4.19 7.49
CA VAL A 185 4.80 -5.34 8.31
C VAL A 185 4.29 -6.50 7.45
N LEU A 186 3.53 -6.22 6.39
CA LEU A 186 3.04 -7.25 5.46
C LEU A 186 4.18 -7.91 4.68
N LEU A 187 5.16 -7.12 4.21
CA LEU A 187 6.37 -7.64 3.58
C LEU A 187 7.17 -8.52 4.55
N SER A 188 7.33 -8.08 5.81
CA SER A 188 7.97 -8.90 6.84
C SER A 188 7.22 -10.22 7.08
N ALA A 189 5.89 -10.21 7.12
CA ALA A 189 5.06 -11.41 7.26
C ALA A 189 5.16 -12.36 6.05
N LEU A 190 5.50 -11.83 4.86
CA LEU A 190 5.80 -12.59 3.65
C LEU A 190 7.24 -13.15 3.63
N GLY A 191 8.10 -12.75 4.57
CA GLY A 191 9.52 -13.07 4.56
C GLY A 191 10.31 -12.28 3.50
N GLU A 192 9.77 -11.15 3.05
CA GLU A 192 10.39 -10.22 2.11
C GLU A 192 11.10 -9.07 2.86
N ASP A 193 11.87 -8.25 2.14
CA ASP A 193 12.52 -7.06 2.73
C ASP A 193 11.45 -6.02 3.10
N PRO A 194 11.27 -5.67 4.39
CA PRO A 194 10.24 -4.74 4.83
C PRO A 194 10.50 -3.28 4.42
N VAL A 195 11.74 -2.94 4.03
CA VAL A 195 12.10 -1.58 3.59
C VAL A 195 12.87 -1.69 2.26
N PRO A 196 12.20 -2.11 1.17
CA PRO A 196 12.86 -2.52 -0.07
C PRO A 196 13.48 -1.36 -0.86
N GLY A 197 13.29 -0.11 -0.41
CA GLY A 197 13.82 1.08 -1.04
C GLY A 197 13.92 2.25 -0.06
N ALA A 198 14.78 3.22 -0.39
CA ALA A 198 14.97 4.43 0.40
C ALA A 198 13.84 5.46 0.23
N PHE A 199 13.01 5.30 -0.81
CA PHE A 199 11.89 6.17 -1.13
C PHE A 199 10.64 5.33 -1.37
N VAL A 200 9.51 5.82 -0.90
CA VAL A 200 8.21 5.29 -1.30
C VAL A 200 7.91 5.80 -2.71
N VAL A 201 7.57 4.88 -3.62
CA VAL A 201 7.26 5.13 -5.04
C VAL A 201 5.90 4.56 -5.39
#